data_AF-A0A0F9S5P1-F1
#
_entry.id   AF-A0A0F9S5P1-F1
#
_cell.length_a   1.000
_cell.length_b   1.000
_cell.length_c   1.000
_cell.angle_alpha   90.00
_cell.angle_beta   90.00
_cell.angle_gamma   90.00
#
_symmetry.space_group_name_H-M   'P 1'
#
loop_
_entity.id
_entity.type
_entity.pdbx_description
1 polymer ?
#
loop_
_entity_poly.entity_id
_entity_poly.type
_entity_poly.pdbx_seq_one_letter_code
_entity_poly.pdbx_strand_id
1 'polypeptide(L)' 'MKIYVASSWRNDHQPGVVHDLREAGHEVYDFRNPREGDNGFHWSDIDPGWETWSPARYRECLEHPIAKAGFQSDMDA' A
#
# COMPACT_ATOMS: atom_id res chain seq x y z
N MET A 1 -8.61 -18.69 -1.89
CA MET A 1 -7.60 -18.35 -0.85
C MET A 1 -7.44 -16.85 -0.87
N LYS A 2 -7.25 -16.24 0.30
CA LYS A 2 -6.85 -14.83 0.41
C LYS A 2 -5.33 -14.72 0.27
N ILE A 3 -4.86 -13.89 -0.64
CA ILE A 3 -3.44 -13.73 -0.95
C ILE A 3 -3.06 -12.25 -0.86
N TYR A 4 -2.03 -11.96 -0.07
CA TYR A 4 -1.36 -10.68 -0.05
C TYR A 4 -0.07 -10.75 -0.89
N VAL A 5 -0.01 -10.00 -1.99
CA VAL A 5 1.18 -9.97 -2.87
C VAL A 5 2.22 -9.00 -2.31
N ALA A 6 2.86 -9.39 -1.21
CA ALA A 6 3.89 -8.58 -0.56
C ALA A 6 5.12 -8.40 -1.48
N SER A 7 5.33 -7.18 -1.96
CA SER A 7 6.48 -6.84 -2.80
C SER A 7 6.84 -5.35 -2.65
N SER A 8 7.96 -4.92 -3.23
CA SER A 8 8.29 -3.49 -3.27
C SER A 8 7.21 -2.69 -4.01
N TRP A 9 6.92 -1.49 -3.52
CA TRP A 9 6.09 -0.51 -4.24
C TRP A 9 6.62 -0.21 -5.66
N ARG A 10 7.94 -0.35 -5.88
CA ARG A 10 8.60 -0.09 -7.17
C ARG A 10 8.72 -1.33 -8.07
N ASN A 11 8.10 -2.46 -7.71
CA ASN A 11 8.19 -3.67 -8.51
C ASN A 11 7.21 -3.65 -9.69
N ASP A 12 7.70 -3.52 -10.91
CA ASP A 12 6.86 -3.42 -12.10
C ASP A 12 6.11 -4.71 -12.44
N HIS A 13 6.50 -5.86 -11.89
CA HIS A 13 5.82 -7.14 -12.10
C HIS A 13 4.60 -7.36 -11.21
N GLN A 14 4.46 -6.60 -10.11
CA GLN A 14 3.39 -6.82 -9.13
C GLN A 14 1.97 -6.76 -9.73
N PRO A 15 1.63 -5.81 -10.62
CA PRO A 15 0.28 -5.75 -11.21
C PRO A 15 -0.06 -7.00 -12.04
N GLY A 16 0.93 -7.56 -12.75
CA GLY A 16 0.76 -8.80 -13.51
C GLY A 16 0.51 -10.00 -12.59
N VAL A 17 1.29 -10.12 -11.51
CA VAL A 17 1.10 -11.20 -10.52
C VAL A 17 -0.28 -11.11 -9.86
N VAL A 18 -0.74 -9.90 -9.50
CA VAL A 18 -2.08 -9.70 -8.95
C VAL A 18 -3.15 -10.14 -9.95
N HIS A 19 -3.01 -9.76 -11.22
CA HIS A 19 -3.93 -10.13 -12.29
C HIS A 19 -4.01 -11.65 -12.45
N ASP A 20 -2.87 -12.32 -12.65
CA ASP A 20 -2.80 -13.77 -12.89
C ASP A 20 -3.40 -14.57 -11.72
N LEU A 21 -3.14 -14.15 -10.46
CA LEU A 21 -3.70 -14.79 -9.28
C LEU A 21 -5.23 -14.60 -9.16
N ARG A 22 -5.74 -13.43 -9.57
CA ARG A 22 -7.20 -13.18 -9.62
C ARG A 22 -7.85 -14.01 -10.72
N GLU A 23 -7.24 -14.12 -11.90
CA GLU A 23 -7.72 -14.98 -12.99
C GLU A 23 -7.75 -16.46 -12.57
N ALA A 24 -6.80 -16.89 -11.73
CA ALA A 24 -6.79 -18.22 -11.12
C ALA A 24 -7.88 -18.43 -10.05
N GLY A 25 -8.73 -17.43 -9.76
CA GLY A 25 -9.85 -17.52 -8.83
C GLY A 25 -9.49 -17.25 -7.37
N HIS A 26 -8.38 -16.56 -7.10
CA HIS A 26 -8.01 -16.15 -5.74
C HIS A 26 -8.57 -14.76 -5.37
N GLU A 27 -8.81 -14.56 -4.08
CA GLU A 27 -9.07 -13.23 -3.52
C GLU A 27 -7.70 -12.60 -3.24
N VAL A 28 -7.34 -11.57 -4.02
CA VAL A 28 -5.98 -11.01 -4.00
C VAL A 28 -6.03 -9.56 -3.60
N TYR A 29 -5.35 -9.22 -2.51
CA TYR A 29 -5.18 -7.85 -2.06
C TYR A 29 -4.07 -7.16 -2.87
N ASP A 30 -4.41 -6.02 -3.44
CA ASP A 30 -3.51 -5.16 -4.19
C ASP A 30 -3.28 -3.87 -3.39
N PHE A 31 -2.16 -3.78 -2.69
CA PHE A 31 -1.83 -2.62 -1.86
C PHE A 31 -1.66 -1.32 -2.67
N ARG A 32 -1.51 -1.40 -4.01
CA ARG A 32 -1.46 -0.22 -4.89
C ARG A 32 -2.84 0.29 -5.28
N ASN A 33 -3.86 -0.59 -5.23
CA ASN A 33 -5.23 -0.28 -5.57
C ASN A 33 -6.17 -1.04 -4.62
N PRO A 34 -6.15 -0.75 -3.31
CA PRO A 34 -6.79 -1.59 -2.30
C PRO A 34 -8.32 -1.53 -2.37
N ARG A 35 -8.89 -0.46 -2.94
CA ARG A 35 -10.32 -0.23 -3.11
C ARG A 35 -10.56 0.50 -4.44
N GLU A 36 -11.78 0.44 -4.96
CA GLU A 36 -12.15 1.21 -6.16
C GLU A 36 -11.96 2.72 -5.90
N GLY A 37 -11.15 3.37 -6.75
CA GLY A 37 -10.81 4.78 -6.62
C GLY A 37 -9.70 5.11 -5.62
N ASP A 38 -9.12 4.11 -4.94
CA ASP A 38 -7.97 4.26 -4.05
C ASP A 38 -6.67 3.93 -4.80
N ASN A 39 -5.60 4.68 -4.54
CA ASN A 39 -4.28 4.52 -5.15
C ASN A 39 -3.22 4.04 -4.14
N GLY A 40 -3.68 3.50 -3.00
CA GLY A 40 -2.84 3.04 -1.90
C GLY A 40 -2.19 4.19 -1.13
N PHE A 41 -1.37 3.84 -0.15
CA PHE A 41 -0.74 4.82 0.72
C PHE A 41 0.47 5.50 0.07
N HIS A 42 0.48 6.85 0.05
CA HIS A 42 1.65 7.64 -0.31
C HIS A 42 2.04 8.63 0.79
N TRP A 43 3.33 8.72 1.10
CA TRP A 43 3.85 9.74 2.03
C TRP A 43 3.60 11.17 1.53
N SER A 44 3.54 11.37 0.20
CA SER A 44 3.23 12.66 -0.43
C SER A 44 1.83 13.17 -0.11
N ASP A 45 0.90 12.29 0.27
CA ASP A 45 -0.45 12.67 0.70
C ASP A 45 -0.47 13.28 2.11
N ILE A 46 0.58 13.03 2.89
CA ILE A 46 0.81 13.68 4.19
C ILE A 46 1.58 14.99 3.97
N ASP A 47 2.64 14.94 3.18
CA ASP A 47 3.51 16.09 2.89
C ASP A 47 4.27 15.86 1.56
N PRO A 48 4.15 16.74 0.57
CA PRO A 48 4.94 16.65 -0.67
C PRO A 48 6.45 16.65 -0.45
N GLY A 49 6.94 17.22 0.66
CA GLY A 49 8.35 17.28 1.04
C GLY A 49 8.85 16.07 1.84
N TRP A 50 8.09 14.97 1.92
CA TRP A 50 8.37 13.83 2.79
C TRP A 50 9.76 13.21 2.60
N GLU A 51 10.32 13.24 1.40
CA GLU A 51 11.64 12.69 1.11
C GLU A 51 12.76 13.38 1.92
N THR A 52 12.52 14.63 2.36
CA THR A 52 13.48 15.42 3.16
C THR A 52 13.34 15.21 4.66
N TRP A 53 12.39 14.39 5.10
CA TRP A 53 12.12 14.17 6.51
C TRP A 53 13.27 13.51 7.25
N SER A 54 13.43 13.91 8.51
CA SER A 54 14.29 13.18 9.44
C SER A 54 13.63 11.87 9.88
N PRO A 55 14.40 10.87 10.37
CA PRO A 55 13.83 9.65 10.95
C PRO A 55 12.89 9.90 12.13
N ALA A 56 13.09 11.00 12.89
CA ALA A 56 12.15 11.40 13.93
C ALA A 56 10.80 11.82 13.34
N ARG A 57 10.82 12.60 12.24
CA ARG A 57 9.62 13.03 11.56
C ARG A 57 8.83 11.87 10.95
N TYR A 58 9.51 10.91 10.33
CA TYR A 58 8.84 9.68 9.87
C TYR A 58 8.08 8.98 11.00
N ARG A 59 8.71 8.83 12.19
CA ARG A 59 8.07 8.20 13.35
C ARG A 59 6.84 8.96 13.84
N GLU A 60 6.89 10.29 13.86
CA GLU A 60 5.70 11.10 14.19
C GLU A 60 4.58 10.90 13.17
N CYS A 61 4.93 10.87 11.87
CA CYS A 61 3.95 10.74 10.79
C CYS A 61 3.31 9.35 10.68
N LEU A 62 3.87 8.33 11.33
CA LEU A 62 3.18 7.04 11.51
C LEU A 62 1.86 7.19 12.27
N GLU A 63 1.72 8.23 13.12
CA GLU A 63 0.48 8.49 13.86
C GLU A 63 -0.59 9.21 13.03
N HIS A 64 -0.24 9.68 11.82
CA HIS A 64 -1.14 10.39 10.93
C HIS A 64 -2.32 9.48 10.51
N PRO A 65 -3.56 10.00 10.41
CA PRO A 65 -4.72 9.18 10.08
C PRO A 65 -4.57 8.37 8.78
N ILE A 66 -3.95 8.95 7.75
CA ILE A 66 -3.71 8.29 6.46
C ILE A 66 -2.72 7.11 6.60
N ALA A 67 -1.63 7.29 7.37
CA ALA A 67 -0.66 6.21 7.60
C ALA A 67 -1.28 5.06 8.39
N LYS A 68 -2.08 5.37 9.42
CA LYS A 68 -2.83 4.38 10.19
C LYS A 68 -3.85 3.63 9.32
N ALA A 69 -4.59 4.34 8.47
CA ALA A 69 -5.58 3.73 7.58
C ALA A 69 -4.95 2.81 6.53
N GLY A 70 -3.80 3.21 5.97
CA GLY A 70 -3.01 2.37 5.05
C GLY A 70 -2.54 1.10 5.75
N PHE A 71 -1.87 1.24 6.89
CA PHE A 71 -1.41 0.09 7.69
C PHE A 71 -2.54 -0.86 8.07
N GLN A 72 -3.68 -0.34 8.52
CA GLN A 72 -4.84 -1.17 8.86
C GLN A 72 -5.39 -1.91 7.63
N SER A 73 -5.40 -1.27 6.46
CA SER A 73 -5.87 -1.92 5.22
C SER A 73 -4.95 -3.08 4.80
N ASP A 74 -3.63 -2.96 4.99
CA ASP A 74 -2.69 -4.07 4.77
C ASP A 74 -2.91 -5.20 5.79
N MET A 75 -3.22 -4.89 7.04
CA MET A 75 -3.44 -5.88 8.10
C MET A 75 -4.77 -6.64 7.97
N ASP A 76 -5.78 -6.03 7.35
CA ASP A 76 -7.11 -6.62 7.11
C ASP A 76 -7.21 -7.42 5.79
N ALA A 77 -6.13 -7.48 5.02
CA ALA A 77 -6.04 -8.16 3.71
C ALA A 77 -6.30 -9.68 3.77
#